data_AF-C2BIR0-F1
#
_entry.id   AF-C2BIR0-F1
#
_cell.length_a   1.000
_cell.length_b   1.000
_cell.length_c   1.000
_cell.angle_alpha   90.00
_cell.angle_beta   90.00
_cell.angle_gamma   90.00
#
_symmetry.space_group_name_H-M   'P 1'
#
loop_
_entity.id
_entity.type
_entity.pdbx_description
1 polymer ?
#
loop_
_entity_poly.entity_id
_entity_poly.type
_entity_poly.pdbx_seq_one_letter_code
_entity_poly.pdbx_strand_id
1 'polypeptide(L)'
;MLSVFENLIRKNAYNHNTDLEKYIESYQFLKKKNITSISELKESIVTLRDKNYKTTRAIKGTEKKIDDRVQLIDQAQKYLKHRDTYKACVKLRKNKQDTFYNEHTAEIILFESAKKYLKEHLGEKKTLNISKWKSEIGTLRKEKGILYSQMTDIRKEVEQAESVRGCIDKLLQEKRGLTQEKKKELEV
;
A
#
# COMPACT_ATOMS: atom_id res chain seq x y z
N MET A 1 16.68 23.00 18.69
CA MET A 1 15.42 22.29 19.07
C MET A 1 15.65 21.23 20.14
N LEU A 2 16.63 20.33 19.98
CA LEU A 2 16.94 19.28 20.96
C LEU A 2 17.19 19.81 22.39
N SER A 3 17.93 20.91 22.53
CA SER A 3 18.19 21.55 23.84
C SER A 3 16.92 22.05 24.54
N VAL A 4 15.88 22.42 23.80
CA VAL A 4 14.59 22.82 24.38
C VAL A 4 13.93 21.61 25.03
N PHE A 5 13.85 20.49 24.32
CA PHE A 5 13.29 19.26 24.86
C PHE A 5 14.12 18.70 26.02
N GLU A 6 15.45 18.74 25.94
CA GLU A 6 16.32 18.31 27.04
C GLU A 6 16.07 19.10 28.34
N ASN A 7 15.91 20.42 28.21
CA ASN A 7 15.56 21.29 29.34
C ASN A 7 14.16 20.98 29.89
N LEU A 8 13.18 20.72 29.03
CA LEU A 8 11.82 20.35 29.44
C LEU A 8 11.80 19.02 30.18
N ILE A 9 12.53 18.02 29.69
CA ILE A 9 12.67 16.71 30.35
C ILE A 9 13.28 16.90 31.74
N ARG A 10 14.39 17.65 31.85
CA ARG A 10 15.07 17.90 33.13
C ARG A 10 14.16 18.60 34.15
N LYS A 11 13.39 19.60 33.73
CA LYS A 11 12.46 20.34 34.60
C LYS A 11 11.29 19.51 35.07
N ASN A 12 10.82 18.57 34.25
CA ASN A 12 9.66 17.73 34.54
C ASN A 12 10.03 16.36 35.12
N ALA A 13 11.31 16.04 35.30
CA ALA A 13 11.75 14.76 35.85
C ALA A 13 11.32 14.52 37.31
N TYR A 14 11.10 15.60 38.08
CA TYR A 14 10.74 15.55 39.50
C TYR A 14 9.27 15.87 39.79
N ASN A 15 8.52 16.32 38.78
CA ASN A 15 7.11 16.65 38.89
C ASN A 15 6.36 15.61 38.05
N HIS A 16 5.37 14.90 38.61
CA HIS A 16 4.54 13.94 37.87
C HIS A 16 3.71 14.64 36.78
N ASN A 17 4.37 15.07 35.70
CA ASN A 17 3.77 15.74 34.56
C ASN A 17 3.43 14.70 33.48
N THR A 18 2.18 14.71 33.05
CA THR A 18 1.63 13.84 32.01
C THR A 18 2.27 14.06 30.62
N ASP A 19 3.06 15.12 30.44
CA ASP A 19 3.77 15.40 29.19
C ASP A 19 5.24 14.97 29.18
N LEU A 20 5.81 14.46 30.28
CA LEU A 20 7.21 14.04 30.34
C LEU A 20 7.55 12.96 29.30
N GLU A 21 6.70 11.95 29.16
CA GLU A 21 6.86 10.88 28.16
C GLU A 21 6.88 11.45 26.73
N LYS A 22 5.96 12.36 26.40
CA LYS A 22 5.90 13.00 25.08
C LYS A 22 7.15 13.81 24.77
N TYR A 23 7.72 14.48 25.78
CA TYR A 23 8.99 15.21 25.60
C TYR A 23 10.17 14.27 25.36
N ILE A 24 10.23 13.15 26.07
CA ILE A 24 11.25 12.11 25.87
C ILE A 24 11.14 11.50 24.47
N GLU A 25 9.94 11.10 24.06
CA GLU A 25 9.67 10.55 22.72
C GLU A 25 10.05 11.55 21.63
N SER A 26 9.66 12.82 21.79
CA SER A 26 9.99 13.89 20.84
C SER A 26 11.50 14.11 20.73
N TYR A 27 12.21 14.17 21.87
CA TYR A 27 13.66 14.28 21.89
C TYR A 27 14.34 13.11 21.17
N GLN A 28 13.92 11.87 21.48
CA GLN A 28 14.48 10.67 20.87
C GLN A 28 14.24 10.63 19.36
N PHE A 29 13.03 10.96 18.91
CA PHE A 29 12.69 11.02 17.49
C PHE A 29 13.56 12.04 16.74
N LEU A 30 13.61 13.28 17.24
CA LEU A 30 14.41 14.36 16.65
C LEU A 30 15.89 13.99 16.59
N LYS A 31 16.43 13.41 17.67
CA LYS A 31 17.83 12.96 17.75
C LYS A 31 18.11 11.84 16.75
N LYS A 32 17.26 10.81 16.70
CA LYS A 32 17.41 9.66 15.78
C LYS A 32 17.35 10.08 14.32
N LYS A 33 16.53 11.09 14.00
CA LYS A 33 16.36 11.60 12.64
C LYS A 33 17.29 12.76 12.29
N ASN A 34 18.16 13.17 13.21
CA ASN A 34 19.04 14.32 13.07
C ASN A 34 18.29 15.62 12.69
N ILE A 35 17.07 15.79 13.20
CA ILE A 35 16.25 16.98 12.94
C ILE A 35 16.60 18.05 13.96
N THR A 36 17.07 19.18 13.47
CA THR A 36 17.56 20.30 14.28
C THR A 36 16.61 21.50 14.26
N SER A 37 15.77 21.61 13.23
CA SER A 37 14.87 22.74 12.97
C SER A 37 13.41 22.34 12.69
N ILE A 38 12.48 23.29 12.86
CA ILE A 38 11.04 23.07 12.59
C ILE A 38 10.81 22.87 11.09
N SER A 39 11.59 23.55 10.24
CA SER A 39 11.53 23.38 8.79
C SER A 39 11.89 21.96 8.38
N GLU A 40 12.99 21.42 8.92
CA GLU A 40 13.42 20.04 8.67
C GLU A 40 12.36 19.02 9.13
N LEU A 41 11.70 19.24 10.28
CA LEU A 41 10.60 18.39 10.73
C LEU A 41 9.43 18.40 9.73
N LYS A 42 9.02 19.58 9.25
CA LYS A 42 7.94 19.73 8.27
C LYS A 42 8.28 19.06 6.94
N GLU A 43 9.50 19.24 6.45
CA GLU A 43 9.98 18.61 5.22
C GLU A 43 10.05 17.08 5.35
N SER A 44 10.51 16.58 6.49
CA SER A 44 10.52 15.15 6.82
C SER A 44 9.11 14.54 6.77
N ILE A 45 8.12 15.21 7.38
CA ILE A 45 6.71 14.79 7.35
C ILE A 45 6.18 14.72 5.92
N VAL A 46 6.43 15.76 5.10
CA VAL A 46 6.00 15.79 3.69
C VAL A 46 6.63 14.62 2.92
N THR A 47 7.93 14.40 3.10
CA THR A 47 8.67 13.30 2.47
C THR A 47 8.12 11.93 2.89
N LEU A 48 7.82 11.73 4.17
CA LEU A 48 7.25 10.48 4.66
C LEU A 48 5.84 10.23 4.11
N ARG A 49 5.01 11.27 4.01
CA ARG A 49 3.67 11.17 3.41
C ARG A 49 3.72 10.84 1.92
N ASP A 50 4.63 11.46 1.17
CA ASP A 50 4.86 11.13 -0.24
C ASP A 50 5.34 9.67 -0.41
N LYS A 51 6.28 9.21 0.42
CA LYS A 51 6.70 7.80 0.46
C LYS A 51 5.53 6.87 0.76
N ASN A 52 4.70 7.17 1.76
CA ASN A 52 3.51 6.36 2.10
C ASN A 52 2.54 6.26 0.90
N TYR A 53 2.30 7.38 0.21
CA TYR A 53 1.45 7.41 -0.98
C TYR A 53 2.02 6.53 -2.10
N LYS A 54 3.32 6.67 -2.40
CA LYS A 54 4.02 5.86 -3.41
C LYS A 54 3.98 4.37 -3.09
N THR A 55 4.24 3.98 -1.84
CA THR A 55 4.17 2.58 -1.39
C THR A 55 2.75 2.02 -1.52
N THR A 56 1.73 2.80 -1.13
CA THR A 56 0.32 2.39 -1.27
C THR A 56 -0.05 2.17 -2.74
N ARG A 57 0.44 3.03 -3.65
CA ARG A 57 0.24 2.85 -5.10
C ARG A 57 0.96 1.62 -5.64
N ALA A 58 2.18 1.35 -5.17
CA ALA A 58 2.93 0.15 -5.54
C ALA A 58 2.20 -1.12 -5.12
N ILE A 59 1.67 -1.18 -3.89
CA ILE A 59 0.85 -2.29 -3.39
C ILE A 59 -0.34 -2.54 -4.33
N LYS A 60 -1.12 -1.50 -4.65
CA LYS A 60 -2.27 -1.62 -5.56
C LYS A 60 -1.87 -2.12 -6.95
N GLY A 61 -0.73 -1.64 -7.46
CA GLY A 61 -0.18 -2.10 -8.73
C GLY A 61 0.18 -3.58 -8.71
N THR A 62 0.79 -4.06 -7.63
CA THR A 62 1.13 -5.48 -7.43
C THR A 62 -0.11 -6.35 -7.27
N GLU A 63 -1.13 -5.87 -6.55
CA GLU A 63 -2.42 -6.57 -6.42
C GLU A 63 -3.11 -6.74 -7.77
N LYS A 64 -3.14 -5.69 -8.60
CA LYS A 64 -3.67 -5.77 -9.97
C LYS A 64 -2.92 -6.81 -10.81
N LYS A 65 -1.59 -6.79 -10.78
CA LYS A 65 -0.77 -7.78 -11.51
C LYS A 65 -1.05 -9.21 -11.06
N ILE A 66 -1.27 -9.44 -9.76
CA ILE A 66 -1.64 -10.76 -9.23
C ILE A 66 -3.00 -11.17 -9.80
N ASP A 67 -3.99 -10.29 -9.77
CA ASP A 67 -5.34 -10.58 -10.28
C ASP A 67 -5.32 -10.90 -11.78
N ASP A 68 -4.62 -10.08 -12.58
CA ASP A 68 -4.44 -10.31 -14.02
C ASP A 68 -3.86 -11.71 -14.30
N ARG A 69 -2.89 -12.17 -13.49
CA ARG A 69 -2.29 -13.51 -13.62
C ARG A 69 -3.23 -14.62 -13.16
N VAL A 70 -4.01 -14.40 -12.11
CA VAL A 70 -5.02 -15.36 -11.65
C VAL A 70 -6.08 -15.56 -12.73
N GLN A 71 -6.58 -14.48 -13.34
CA GLN A 71 -7.54 -14.55 -14.43
C GLN A 71 -6.96 -15.28 -15.66
N LEU A 72 -5.71 -14.98 -16.05
CA LEU A 72 -5.03 -15.70 -17.13
C LEU A 72 -4.93 -17.21 -16.86
N ILE A 73 -4.63 -17.63 -15.63
CA ILE A 73 -4.56 -19.03 -15.25
C ILE A 73 -5.95 -19.68 -15.34
N ASP A 74 -6.98 -19.07 -14.76
CA ASP A 74 -8.35 -19.58 -14.77
C ASP A 74 -8.87 -19.77 -16.21
N GLN A 75 -8.68 -18.77 -17.07
CA GLN A 75 -9.09 -18.84 -18.47
C GLN A 75 -8.28 -19.89 -19.25
N ALA A 76 -6.97 -20.01 -19.01
CA ALA A 76 -6.16 -21.07 -19.61
C ALA A 76 -6.60 -22.47 -19.16
N GLN A 77 -6.99 -22.64 -17.90
CA GLN A 77 -7.51 -23.91 -17.39
C GLN A 77 -8.85 -24.27 -18.03
N LYS A 78 -9.80 -23.32 -18.13
CA LYS A 78 -11.08 -23.50 -18.84
C LYS A 78 -10.86 -23.86 -20.30
N TYR A 79 -9.96 -23.13 -20.98
CA TYR A 79 -9.58 -23.41 -22.36
C TYR A 79 -9.06 -24.84 -22.53
N LEU A 80 -8.14 -25.28 -21.69
CA LEU A 80 -7.56 -26.62 -21.77
C LEU A 80 -8.59 -27.72 -21.45
N LYS A 81 -9.44 -27.51 -20.43
CA LYS A 81 -10.45 -28.48 -19.98
C LYS A 81 -11.49 -28.80 -21.06
N HIS A 82 -11.94 -27.81 -21.83
CA HIS A 82 -13.03 -27.95 -22.79
C HIS A 82 -12.56 -28.00 -24.26
N ARG A 83 -11.24 -27.99 -24.49
CA ARG A 83 -10.65 -27.97 -25.83
C ARG A 83 -11.07 -29.14 -26.70
N ASP A 84 -11.09 -30.33 -26.14
CA ASP A 84 -11.35 -31.55 -26.91
C ASP A 84 -12.84 -31.73 -27.21
N THR A 85 -13.73 -31.33 -26.29
CA THR A 85 -15.18 -31.20 -26.55
C THR A 85 -15.45 -30.25 -27.71
N TYR A 86 -14.83 -29.06 -27.70
CA TYR A 86 -14.96 -28.11 -28.80
C TYR A 86 -14.44 -28.68 -30.12
N LYS A 87 -13.27 -29.32 -30.12
CA LYS A 87 -12.72 -29.97 -31.33
C LYS A 87 -13.62 -31.07 -31.85
N ALA A 88 -14.25 -31.86 -30.98
CA ALA A 88 -15.20 -32.89 -31.38
C ALA A 88 -16.41 -32.25 -32.07
N CYS A 89 -16.99 -31.20 -31.46
CA CYS A 89 -18.11 -30.45 -32.04
C CYS A 89 -17.82 -29.96 -33.47
N VAL A 90 -16.65 -29.32 -33.68
CA VAL A 90 -16.29 -28.73 -34.99
C VAL A 90 -15.97 -29.79 -36.06
N LYS A 91 -15.62 -31.02 -35.67
CA LYS A 91 -15.31 -32.12 -36.60
C LYS A 91 -16.56 -32.88 -37.07
N LEU A 92 -17.71 -32.72 -36.42
CA LEU A 92 -18.94 -33.40 -36.80
C LEU A 92 -19.50 -32.84 -38.11
N ARG A 93 -20.26 -33.68 -38.83
CA ARG A 93 -21.05 -33.22 -39.98
C ARG A 93 -22.15 -32.29 -39.47
N LYS A 94 -22.53 -31.28 -40.26
CA LYS A 94 -23.53 -30.24 -39.89
C LYS A 94 -24.82 -30.83 -39.28
N ASN A 95 -25.32 -31.94 -39.82
CA ASN A 95 -26.54 -32.59 -39.33
C ASN A 95 -26.45 -33.25 -37.95
N LYS A 96 -25.24 -33.44 -37.40
CA LYS A 96 -25.01 -33.96 -36.03
C LYS A 96 -24.41 -32.90 -35.10
N GLN A 97 -24.03 -31.75 -35.63
CA GLN A 97 -23.36 -30.70 -34.89
C GLN A 97 -24.31 -30.01 -33.90
N ASP A 98 -25.55 -29.72 -34.31
CA ASP A 98 -26.56 -29.07 -33.45
C ASP A 98 -26.91 -29.92 -32.22
N THR A 99 -27.11 -31.23 -32.39
CA THR A 99 -27.40 -32.14 -31.27
C THR A 99 -26.26 -32.18 -30.27
N PHE A 100 -25.02 -32.36 -30.75
CA PHE A 100 -23.83 -32.35 -29.89
C PHE A 100 -23.60 -31.00 -29.21
N TYR A 101 -23.83 -29.90 -29.94
CA TYR A 101 -23.72 -28.56 -29.38
C TYR A 101 -24.71 -28.38 -28.25
N ASN A 102 -25.98 -28.75 -28.45
CA ASN A 102 -27.02 -28.64 -27.44
C ASN A 102 -26.67 -29.44 -26.17
N GLU A 103 -26.15 -30.67 -26.33
CA GLU A 103 -25.70 -31.52 -25.21
C GLU A 103 -24.49 -30.95 -24.45
N HIS A 104 -23.59 -30.23 -25.14
CA HIS A 104 -22.35 -29.68 -24.57
C HIS A 104 -22.30 -28.15 -24.56
N THR A 105 -23.47 -27.51 -24.51
CA THR A 105 -23.61 -26.06 -24.70
C THR A 105 -22.75 -25.30 -23.70
N ALA A 106 -22.79 -25.70 -22.43
CA ALA A 106 -22.07 -25.03 -21.35
C ALA A 106 -20.55 -25.10 -21.55
N GLU A 107 -20.02 -26.27 -21.88
CA GLU A 107 -18.59 -26.48 -22.12
C GLU A 107 -18.10 -25.71 -23.34
N ILE A 108 -18.89 -25.66 -24.41
CA ILE A 108 -18.54 -24.94 -25.63
C ILE A 108 -18.51 -23.44 -25.36
N ILE A 109 -19.52 -22.88 -24.68
CA ILE A 109 -19.56 -21.46 -24.29
C ILE A 109 -18.36 -21.10 -23.40
N LEU A 110 -18.05 -21.93 -22.40
CA LEU A 110 -16.89 -21.72 -21.52
C LEU A 110 -15.57 -21.76 -22.30
N PHE A 111 -15.44 -22.67 -23.27
CA PHE A 111 -14.25 -22.72 -24.13
C PHE A 111 -14.12 -21.47 -25.00
N GLU A 112 -15.20 -21.04 -25.65
CA GLU A 112 -15.18 -19.92 -26.59
C GLU A 112 -14.90 -18.59 -25.88
N SER A 113 -15.50 -18.37 -24.71
CA SER A 113 -15.22 -17.22 -23.86
C SER A 113 -13.76 -17.20 -23.40
N ALA A 114 -13.22 -18.33 -22.92
CA ALA A 114 -11.81 -18.43 -22.54
C ALA A 114 -10.86 -18.21 -23.73
N LYS A 115 -11.18 -18.77 -24.89
CA LYS A 115 -10.43 -18.59 -26.14
C LYS A 115 -10.40 -17.12 -26.57
N LYS A 116 -11.52 -16.40 -26.46
CA LYS A 116 -11.61 -14.97 -26.76
C LYS A 116 -10.76 -14.15 -25.80
N TYR A 117 -10.93 -14.35 -24.49
CA TYR A 117 -10.16 -13.66 -23.46
C TYR A 117 -8.64 -13.84 -23.65
N LEU A 118 -8.19 -15.08 -23.85
CA LEU A 118 -6.76 -15.38 -24.03
C LEU A 118 -6.19 -14.74 -25.30
N LYS A 119 -6.98 -14.65 -26.38
CA LYS A 119 -6.57 -13.95 -27.62
C LYS A 119 -6.38 -12.45 -27.37
N GLU A 120 -7.28 -11.82 -26.63
CA GLU A 120 -7.20 -10.38 -26.31
C GLU A 120 -5.99 -10.05 -25.43
N HIS A 121 -5.63 -10.93 -24.49
CA HIS A 121 -4.59 -10.65 -23.49
C HIS A 121 -3.19 -11.19 -23.86
N LEU A 122 -3.09 -12.21 -24.71
CA LEU A 122 -1.81 -12.83 -25.11
C LEU A 122 -1.48 -12.61 -26.59
N GLY A 123 -2.43 -12.08 -27.37
CA GLY A 123 -2.30 -11.95 -28.82
C GLY A 123 -2.33 -13.30 -29.54
N GLU A 124 -1.75 -13.35 -30.74
CA GLU A 124 -1.80 -14.55 -31.60
C GLU A 124 -0.84 -15.66 -31.16
N LYS A 125 0.19 -15.33 -30.37
CA LYS A 125 1.12 -16.32 -29.77
C LYS A 125 0.49 -16.95 -28.53
N LYS A 126 -0.32 -17.99 -28.77
CA LYS A 126 -1.10 -18.76 -27.76
C LYS A 126 -0.26 -19.68 -26.84
N THR A 127 0.90 -19.26 -26.37
CA THR A 127 1.67 -20.08 -25.44
C THR A 127 1.08 -19.93 -24.02
N LEU A 128 0.29 -20.92 -23.59
CA LEU A 128 -0.33 -20.96 -22.27
C LEU A 128 0.70 -21.39 -21.21
N ASN A 129 1.39 -20.43 -20.62
CA ASN A 129 2.47 -20.70 -19.66
C ASN A 129 1.98 -20.63 -18.21
N ILE A 130 1.09 -21.56 -17.85
CA ILE A 130 0.43 -21.60 -16.53
C ILE A 130 1.44 -21.70 -15.38
N SER A 131 2.50 -22.52 -15.53
CA SER A 131 3.53 -22.67 -14.49
C SER A 131 4.29 -21.36 -14.25
N LYS A 132 4.64 -20.64 -15.32
CA LYS A 132 5.27 -19.32 -15.22
C LYS A 132 4.37 -18.32 -14.50
N TRP A 133 3.10 -18.21 -14.86
CA TRP A 133 2.17 -17.27 -14.18
C TRP A 133 1.99 -17.61 -12.70
N LYS A 134 1.96 -18.90 -12.32
CA LYS A 134 1.93 -19.32 -10.92
C LYS A 134 3.19 -18.89 -10.16
N SER A 135 4.37 -19.05 -10.78
CA SER A 135 5.64 -18.58 -10.22
C SER A 135 5.66 -17.06 -10.05
N GLU A 136 5.22 -16.32 -11.07
CA GLU A 136 5.10 -14.85 -11.01
C GLU A 136 4.17 -14.39 -9.88
N ILE A 137 3.02 -15.03 -9.68
CA ILE A 137 2.12 -14.75 -8.54
C ILE A 137 2.85 -14.96 -7.20
N GLY A 138 3.62 -16.05 -7.08
CA GLY A 138 4.42 -16.33 -5.89
C GLY A 138 5.40 -15.20 -5.57
N THR A 139 6.12 -14.72 -6.58
CA THR A 139 7.05 -13.59 -6.45
C THR A 139 6.33 -12.28 -6.09
N LEU A 140 5.23 -11.96 -6.79
CA LEU A 140 4.43 -10.76 -6.54
C LEU A 140 3.83 -10.75 -5.11
N ARG A 141 3.43 -11.92 -4.58
CA ARG A 141 2.94 -12.03 -3.20
C ARG A 141 4.02 -11.73 -2.17
N LYS A 142 5.25 -12.19 -2.41
CA LYS A 142 6.41 -11.85 -1.54
C LYS A 142 6.71 -10.36 -1.59
N GLU A 143 6.77 -9.78 -2.79
CA GLU A 143 6.97 -8.33 -2.98
C GLU A 143 5.87 -7.52 -2.27
N LYS A 144 4.60 -7.90 -2.45
CA LYS A 144 3.48 -7.29 -1.74
C LYS A 144 3.68 -7.35 -0.22
N GLY A 145 4.08 -8.49 0.34
CA GLY A 145 4.36 -8.62 1.77
C GLY A 145 5.42 -7.64 2.27
N ILE A 146 6.52 -7.48 1.52
CA ILE A 146 7.58 -6.51 1.83
C ILE A 146 7.03 -5.08 1.80
N LEU A 147 6.27 -4.72 0.76
CA LEU A 147 5.67 -3.38 0.63
C LEU A 147 4.68 -3.07 1.77
N TYR A 148 3.89 -4.04 2.22
CA TYR A 148 2.98 -3.88 3.35
C TYR A 148 3.74 -3.63 4.66
N SER A 149 4.85 -4.33 4.90
CA SER A 149 5.72 -4.07 6.06
C SER A 149 6.26 -2.64 6.00
N GLN A 150 6.83 -2.24 4.86
CA GLN A 150 7.36 -0.89 4.66
C GLN A 150 6.31 0.20 4.86
N MET A 151 5.11 0.02 4.33
CA MET A 151 4.00 0.96 4.52
C MET A 151 3.63 1.10 6.00
N THR A 152 3.63 0.00 6.74
CA THR A 152 3.32 0.00 8.18
C THR A 152 4.37 0.79 8.95
N ASP A 153 5.65 0.59 8.67
CA ASP A 153 6.74 1.31 9.31
C ASP A 153 6.71 2.80 8.97
N ILE A 154 6.46 3.16 7.70
CA ILE A 154 6.32 4.56 7.27
C ILE A 154 5.16 5.23 8.01
N ARG A 155 4.00 4.56 8.17
CA ARG A 155 2.84 5.14 8.86
C ARG A 155 3.12 5.42 10.33
N LYS A 156 3.78 4.48 11.02
CA LYS A 156 4.24 4.69 12.41
C LYS A 156 5.19 5.89 12.49
N GLU A 157 6.10 6.01 11.53
CA GLU A 157 7.03 7.14 11.51
C GLU A 157 6.34 8.49 11.25
N VAL A 158 5.33 8.52 10.36
CA VAL A 158 4.49 9.71 10.14
C VAL A 158 3.78 10.10 11.43
N GLU A 159 3.15 9.14 12.12
CA GLU A 159 2.44 9.38 13.38
C GLU A 159 3.36 9.96 14.46
N GLN A 160 4.56 9.39 14.62
CA GLN A 160 5.58 9.92 15.53
C GLN A 160 5.98 11.35 15.15
N ALA A 161 6.29 11.61 13.88
CA ALA A 161 6.69 12.95 13.41
C ALA A 161 5.58 14.00 13.64
N GLU A 162 4.33 13.62 13.41
CA GLU A 162 3.14 14.45 13.65
C GLU A 162 2.93 14.73 15.14
N SER A 163 3.14 13.74 16.01
CA SER A 163 3.11 13.91 17.47
C SER A 163 4.17 14.91 17.93
N VAL A 164 5.42 14.79 17.43
CA VAL A 164 6.48 15.77 17.71
C VAL A 164 6.09 17.17 17.24
N ARG A 165 5.51 17.29 16.03
CA ARG A 165 5.05 18.58 15.53
C ARG A 165 3.99 19.19 16.45
N GLY A 166 3.00 18.40 16.86
CA GLY A 166 1.96 18.83 17.79
C GLY A 166 2.51 19.28 19.15
N CYS A 167 3.54 18.58 19.66
CA CYS A 167 4.24 18.98 20.88
C CYS A 167 4.93 20.35 20.73
N ILE A 168 5.65 20.56 19.63
CA ILE A 168 6.30 21.85 19.34
C ILE A 168 5.27 22.97 19.19
N ASP A 169 4.17 22.71 18.48
CA ASP A 169 3.13 23.72 18.25
C ASP A 169 2.48 24.17 19.57
N LYS A 170 2.22 23.24 20.51
CA LYS A 170 1.74 23.57 21.86
C LYS A 170 2.73 24.43 22.63
N LEU A 171 4.01 24.05 22.67
CA LEU A 171 5.07 24.82 23.34
C LEU A 171 5.20 26.25 22.78
N LEU A 172 5.03 26.41 21.46
CA LEU A 172 5.05 27.73 20.83
C LEU A 172 3.81 28.56 21.19
N GLN A 173 2.64 27.93 21.32
CA GLN A 173 1.41 28.60 21.72
C GLN A 173 1.47 29.09 23.17
N GLU A 174 1.93 28.27 24.10
CA GLU A 174 2.11 28.63 25.53
C GLU A 174 3.07 29.82 25.68
N LYS A 175 4.20 29.80 24.97
CA LYS A 175 5.16 30.90 24.99
C LYS A 175 4.56 32.23 24.49
N ARG A 176 3.68 32.17 23.49
CA ARG A 176 2.98 33.36 22.96
C ARG A 176 1.96 33.91 23.96
N GLY A 177 1.17 33.05 24.61
CA GLY A 177 0.22 33.45 25.65
C GLY A 177 0.90 34.17 26.81
N LEU A 178 1.97 33.57 27.34
CA LEU A 178 2.79 34.17 28.42
C LEU A 178 3.37 35.55 28.04
N THR A 179 3.71 35.76 26.77
CA THR A 179 4.24 37.05 26.29
C THR A 179 3.15 38.12 26.20
N GLN A 180 1.90 37.73 25.92
CA GLN A 180 0.76 38.65 25.84
C GLN A 180 0.25 39.05 27.23
N GLU A 181 0.21 38.12 28.19
CA GLU A 181 -0.19 38.41 29.58
C GLU A 181 0.78 39.38 30.26
N LYS A 182 2.09 39.14 30.13
CA LYS A 182 3.12 40.05 30.68
C LYS A 182 3.08 41.46 30.11
N LYS A 183 2.64 41.64 28.86
CA LYS A 183 2.48 42.97 28.27
C LYS A 183 1.29 43.71 28.87
N LYS A 184 0.17 43.00 29.11
CA LYS A 184 -1.01 43.58 29.77
C LYS A 184 -0.74 43.96 31.23
N GLU A 185 0.06 43.17 31.95
CA GLU A 185 0.45 43.49 33.34
C GLU A 185 1.38 44.70 33.46
N LEU A 186 2.13 45.05 32.40
CA LEU A 186 3.00 46.23 32.36
C LEU A 186 2.29 47.51 31.87
N GLU A 187 1.06 47.37 31.34
CA GLU A 187 0.22 48.47 30.86
C GLU A 187 -0.84 48.92 31.91
N VAL A 188 -0.81 48.34 33.12
CA VAL A 188 -1.62 48.71 34.31
C VAL A 188 -0.76 49.45 35.32
#